data_AF-A0A098S0H2-F1
#
_entry.id   AF-A0A098S0H2-F1
#
_cell.length_a   1.000
_cell.length_b   1.000
_cell.length_c   1.000
_cell.angle_alpha   90.00
_cell.angle_beta   90.00
_cell.angle_gamma   90.00
#
_symmetry.space_group_name_H-M   'P 1'
#
loop_
_entity.id
_entity.type
_entity.pdbx_description
1 polymer ?
#
loop_
_entity_poly.entity_id
_entity_poly.type
_entity_poly.pdbx_seq_one_letter_code
_entity_poly.pdbx_strand_id
1 'polypeptide(L)'
;MTNEQIFTVLAEHQLFEGISREDLQCLARSARLRSYHKNSLVFDQSDQKMRHFFLIMEGRFELHLQNYHNKIMHPGEVFGEVAFFSNEHRTGSVVALDKSRLLAFPRSVFFEQEELSAEAKVNILRRLTNQIIKYLSHNLQRSSAVLVSRGENVKVEFKASYNRSPGAKAVILRTVAAMLNSEGGSILLGIKNDGEVLGLNGLDTESLDQAVTSLINHILDKLGKEHCDLIDVYGDEINGKTILRIDCTPSKVPVFTPVALPQPAANGKPKSKKQKGKKKQPKVPIQYEYIFFRRTGPSNTTLKNRDLVPYLKKRFFLPEEATVTI
;
A
#
# COMPACT_ATOMS: atom_id res chain seq x y z
N MET A 1 27.69 21.74 2.24
CA MET A 1 28.23 20.39 1.98
C MET A 1 29.32 20.57 0.93
N THR A 2 30.48 19.95 1.12
CA THR A 2 31.58 20.02 0.15
C THR A 2 31.34 19.04 -1.00
N ASN A 3 32.03 19.22 -2.13
CA ASN A 3 31.97 18.28 -3.26
C ASN A 3 32.40 16.86 -2.86
N GLU A 4 33.36 16.72 -1.94
CA GLU A 4 33.77 15.42 -1.41
C GLU A 4 32.65 14.72 -0.64
N GLN A 5 31.92 15.45 0.21
CA GLN A 5 30.77 14.89 0.92
C GLN A 5 29.66 14.46 -0.03
N ILE A 6 29.43 15.21 -1.12
CA ILE A 6 28.47 14.83 -2.15
C ILE A 6 28.95 13.56 -2.85
N PHE A 7 30.23 13.51 -3.25
CA PHE A 7 30.81 12.32 -3.86
C PHE A 7 30.61 11.05 -3.01
N THR A 8 30.86 11.11 -1.70
CA THR A 8 30.64 9.96 -0.79
C THR A 8 29.19 9.48 -0.85
N VAL A 9 28.24 10.42 -0.79
CA VAL A 9 26.81 10.09 -0.90
C VAL A 9 26.50 9.43 -2.23
N LEU A 10 27.02 9.95 -3.35
CA LEU A 10 26.75 9.36 -4.66
C LEU A 10 27.36 7.95 -4.77
N ALA A 11 28.58 7.76 -4.26
CA ALA A 11 29.30 6.49 -4.32
C ALA A 11 28.59 5.37 -3.54
N GLU A 12 27.88 5.69 -2.45
CA GLU A 12 27.14 4.72 -1.64
C GLU A 12 25.72 4.46 -2.14
N HIS A 13 25.19 5.31 -3.03
CA HIS A 13 23.79 5.28 -3.42
C HIS A 13 23.52 4.35 -4.62
N GLN A 14 22.51 3.49 -4.51
CA GLN A 14 22.16 2.46 -5.51
C GLN A 14 21.91 3.01 -6.93
N LEU A 15 21.47 4.26 -7.06
CA LEU A 15 21.30 4.92 -8.36
C LEU A 15 22.62 5.04 -9.15
N PHE A 16 23.76 5.19 -8.47
CA PHE A 16 25.06 5.44 -9.10
C PHE A 16 26.03 4.26 -8.95
N GLU A 17 25.51 3.09 -8.60
CA GLU A 17 26.29 1.87 -8.54
C GLU A 17 26.87 1.51 -9.92
N GLY A 18 28.18 1.28 -9.95
CA GLY A 18 28.94 0.97 -11.17
C GLY A 18 29.33 2.21 -12.00
N ILE A 19 29.11 3.42 -11.49
CA ILE A 19 29.58 4.65 -12.13
C ILE A 19 31.03 4.93 -11.74
N SER A 20 31.85 5.35 -12.71
CA SER A 20 33.27 5.64 -12.51
C SER A 20 33.48 6.76 -11.48
N ARG A 21 34.66 6.79 -10.85
CA ARG A 21 35.01 7.83 -9.88
C ARG A 21 34.99 9.22 -10.53
N GLU A 22 35.48 9.32 -11.75
CA GLU A 22 35.57 10.54 -12.54
C GLU A 22 34.18 11.09 -12.86
N ASP A 23 33.25 10.22 -13.26
CA ASP A 23 31.85 10.57 -13.53
C ASP A 23 31.10 10.97 -12.25
N LEU A 24 31.34 10.27 -11.14
CA LEU A 24 30.80 10.64 -9.83
C LEU A 24 31.29 12.02 -9.38
N GLN A 25 32.56 12.36 -9.62
CA GLN A 25 33.10 13.68 -9.34
C GLN A 25 32.52 14.76 -10.27
N CYS A 26 32.23 14.43 -11.53
CA CYS A 26 31.49 15.30 -12.46
C CYS A 26 30.07 15.61 -11.92
N LEU A 27 29.33 14.57 -11.51
CA LEU A 27 28.00 14.71 -10.92
C LEU A 27 28.02 15.51 -9.61
N ALA A 28 28.98 15.23 -8.73
CA ALA A 28 29.11 15.93 -7.45
C ALA A 28 29.35 17.44 -7.61
N ARG A 29 30.16 17.84 -8.61
CA ARG A 29 30.41 19.25 -8.94
C ARG A 29 29.17 19.96 -9.50
N SER A 30 28.31 19.22 -10.20
CA SER A 30 27.14 19.78 -10.87
C SER A 30 25.88 19.75 -10.00
N ALA A 31 25.86 18.93 -8.95
CA ALA A 31 24.76 18.82 -8.00
C ALA A 31 24.63 20.09 -7.15
N ARG A 32 23.39 20.56 -6.96
CA ARG A 32 23.09 21.72 -6.11
C ARG A 32 22.39 21.27 -4.85
N LEU A 33 23.01 21.55 -3.70
CA LEU A 33 22.36 21.35 -2.40
C LEU A 33 21.25 22.38 -2.22
N ARG A 34 20.04 21.92 -1.91
CA ARG A 34 18.89 22.77 -1.59
C ARG A 34 18.34 22.40 -0.23
N SER A 35 18.03 23.42 0.57
CA SER A 35 17.44 23.25 1.90
C SER A 35 16.02 23.82 1.92
N TYR A 36 15.12 23.15 2.60
CA TYR A 36 13.71 23.53 2.69
C TYR A 36 13.27 23.51 4.15
N HIS A 37 12.39 24.46 4.50
CA HIS A 37 11.66 24.42 5.76
C HIS A 37 10.42 23.55 5.61
N LYS A 38 9.85 23.12 6.74
CA LYS A 38 8.55 22.46 6.77
C LYS A 38 7.50 23.30 6.01
N ASN A 39 6.66 22.61 5.25
CA ASN A 39 5.61 23.14 4.37
C ASN A 39 6.10 23.99 3.19
N SER A 40 7.42 24.02 2.92
CA SER A 40 7.92 24.71 1.74
C SER A 40 7.64 23.91 0.47
N LEU A 41 7.12 24.58 -0.56
CA LEU A 41 6.96 24.02 -1.89
C LEU A 41 8.32 23.87 -2.57
N VAL A 42 8.62 22.68 -3.07
CA VAL A 42 9.83 22.39 -3.87
C VAL A 42 9.62 22.81 -5.32
N PHE A 43 8.50 22.36 -5.89
CA PHE A 43 7.98 22.80 -7.19
C PHE A 43 6.48 22.47 -7.23
N ASP A 44 5.73 23.22 -8.03
CA ASP A 44 4.37 22.87 -8.41
C ASP A 44 4.32 22.16 -9.78
N GLN A 45 3.16 21.59 -10.11
CA GLN A 45 2.92 20.85 -11.35
C GLN A 45 3.12 21.67 -12.64
N SER A 46 2.98 22.99 -12.57
CA SER A 46 3.16 23.93 -13.70
C SER A 46 4.58 24.45 -13.82
N ASP A 47 5.50 24.09 -12.91
CA ASP A 47 6.89 24.55 -12.95
C ASP A 47 7.65 23.95 -14.15
N GLN A 48 7.78 24.76 -15.20
CA GLN A 48 8.55 24.45 -16.40
C GLN A 48 10.02 24.89 -16.31
N LYS A 49 10.38 25.71 -15.32
CA LYS A 49 11.70 26.35 -15.20
C LYS A 49 12.69 25.41 -14.50
N MET A 50 12.22 24.65 -13.52
CA MET A 50 13.10 23.78 -12.74
C MET A 50 13.19 22.40 -13.38
N ARG A 51 14.21 22.15 -14.22
CA ARG A 51 14.44 20.83 -14.87
C ARG A 51 15.52 20.03 -14.17
N HIS A 52 15.18 19.53 -12.99
CA HIS A 52 16.07 18.73 -12.15
C HIS A 52 15.33 17.48 -11.65
N PHE A 53 16.08 16.38 -11.49
CA PHE A 53 15.70 15.34 -10.53
C PHE A 53 16.40 15.61 -9.19
N PHE A 54 15.87 15.03 -8.12
CA PHE A 54 16.33 15.26 -6.76
C PHE A 54 16.61 13.95 -6.05
N LEU A 55 17.69 13.91 -5.28
CA LEU A 55 17.94 12.88 -4.26
C LEU A 55 17.63 13.45 -2.89
N ILE A 56 16.81 12.75 -2.11
CA ILE A 56 16.48 13.16 -0.73
C ILE A 56 17.64 12.79 0.18
N MET A 57 18.28 13.81 0.74
CA MET A 57 19.35 13.64 1.71
C MET A 57 18.78 13.49 3.12
N GLU A 58 17.84 14.36 3.47
CA GLU A 58 17.26 14.46 4.81
C GLU A 58 15.83 14.98 4.77
N GLY A 59 15.06 14.59 5.78
CA GLY A 59 13.65 14.97 5.94
C GLY A 59 12.71 14.19 5.03
N ARG A 60 11.43 14.56 5.08
CA ARG A 60 10.37 13.92 4.29
C ARG A 60 9.75 14.91 3.31
N PHE A 61 9.26 14.38 2.20
CA PHE A 61 8.56 15.14 1.18
C PHE A 61 7.25 14.44 0.83
N GLU A 62 6.24 15.21 0.47
CA GLU A 62 4.96 14.69 -0.01
C GLU A 62 4.78 15.08 -1.46
N LEU A 63 4.53 14.09 -2.32
CA LEU A 63 4.19 14.26 -3.73
C LEU A 63 2.67 14.23 -3.87
N HIS A 64 2.07 15.35 -4.27
CA HIS A 64 0.65 15.49 -4.57
C HIS A 64 0.44 15.28 -6.07
N LEU A 65 -0.29 14.22 -6.42
CA LEU A 65 -0.59 13.84 -7.81
C LEU A 65 -2.02 14.25 -8.14
N GLN A 66 -2.27 14.68 -9.38
CA GLN A 66 -3.58 15.23 -9.77
C GLN A 66 -4.75 14.25 -9.61
N ASN A 67 -4.52 12.93 -9.62
CA ASN A 67 -5.56 11.90 -9.58
C ASN A 67 -5.17 10.65 -8.77
N TYR A 68 -4.21 10.77 -7.86
CA TYR A 68 -3.72 9.63 -7.06
C TYR A 68 -3.45 10.06 -5.63
N HIS A 69 -3.43 9.09 -4.72
CA HIS A 69 -3.01 9.34 -3.34
C HIS A 69 -1.63 9.97 -3.27
N ASN A 70 -1.49 10.88 -2.31
CA ASN A 70 -0.22 11.50 -2.01
C ASN A 70 0.82 10.44 -1.63
N LYS A 71 2.04 10.57 -2.16
CA LYS A 71 3.16 9.71 -1.80
C LYS A 71 4.08 10.45 -0.82
N ILE A 72 4.28 9.90 0.37
CA ILE A 72 5.37 10.34 1.25
C ILE A 72 6.68 9.71 0.77
N MET A 73 7.71 10.55 0.65
CA MET A 73 9.04 10.17 0.18
C MET A 73 10.09 10.42 1.25
N HIS A 74 11.07 9.52 1.31
CA HIS A 74 12.04 9.41 2.40
C HIS A 74 13.50 9.57 1.94
N PRO A 75 14.47 9.79 2.86
CA PRO A 75 15.89 9.84 2.52
C PRO A 75 16.35 8.61 1.73
N GLY A 76 17.19 8.84 0.72
CA GLY A 76 17.62 7.84 -0.25
C GLY A 76 16.65 7.63 -1.42
N GLU A 77 15.44 8.19 -1.39
CA GLU A 77 14.58 8.17 -2.58
C GLU A 77 14.91 9.32 -3.54
N VAL A 78 14.63 9.06 -4.82
CA VAL A 78 14.79 10.01 -5.93
C VAL A 78 13.42 10.40 -6.46
N PHE A 79 13.24 11.68 -6.82
CA PHE A 79 12.00 12.17 -7.44
C PHE A 79 12.24 13.28 -8.47
N GLY A 80 11.21 13.61 -9.23
CA GLY A 80 11.26 14.63 -10.27
C GLY A 80 11.94 14.17 -11.56
N GLU A 81 12.24 12.87 -11.66
CA GLU A 81 12.86 12.19 -12.78
C GLU A 81 11.97 12.19 -14.04
N VAL A 82 10.65 12.15 -13.90
CA VAL A 82 9.73 12.09 -15.06
C VAL A 82 9.84 13.35 -15.92
N ALA A 83 9.71 14.54 -15.33
CA ALA A 83 9.90 15.81 -16.03
C ALA A 83 11.38 16.09 -16.37
N PHE A 84 12.30 15.32 -15.78
CA PHE A 84 13.68 15.33 -16.23
C PHE A 84 13.83 14.55 -17.54
N PHE A 85 13.05 13.50 -17.84
CA PHE A 85 13.09 12.77 -19.11
C PHE A 85 12.22 13.36 -20.22
N SER A 86 11.01 13.77 -19.89
CA SER A 86 10.07 14.33 -20.86
C SER A 86 10.31 15.83 -21.06
N ASN A 87 9.81 16.36 -22.18
CA ASN A 87 9.69 17.81 -22.38
C ASN A 87 8.36 18.35 -21.81
N GLU A 88 7.72 17.59 -20.92
CA GLU A 88 6.38 17.85 -20.38
C GLU A 88 6.40 18.40 -18.95
N HIS A 89 5.22 18.73 -18.43
CA HIS A 89 5.00 19.29 -17.10
C HIS A 89 5.36 18.30 -15.97
N ARG A 90 5.54 18.82 -14.75
CA ARG A 90 5.75 17.99 -13.56
C ARG A 90 4.53 17.08 -13.33
N THR A 91 4.77 15.83 -12.92
CA THR A 91 3.70 14.84 -12.66
C THR A 91 2.82 15.19 -11.46
N GLY A 92 3.23 16.15 -10.65
CA GLY A 92 2.55 16.58 -9.44
C GLY A 92 3.32 17.72 -8.76
N SER A 93 2.86 18.10 -7.57
CA SER A 93 3.52 19.11 -6.73
C SER A 93 4.24 18.44 -5.57
N VAL A 94 5.39 18.97 -5.14
CA VAL A 94 6.16 18.39 -4.03
C VAL A 94 6.33 19.41 -2.91
N VAL A 95 5.97 19.00 -1.69
CA VAL A 95 6.05 19.84 -0.48
C VAL A 95 6.96 19.17 0.56
N ALA A 96 7.81 19.94 1.23
CA ALA A 96 8.60 19.44 2.36
C ALA A 96 7.71 19.28 3.61
N LEU A 97 7.73 18.11 4.26
CA LEU A 97 6.96 17.86 5.49
C LEU A 97 7.72 18.24 6.76
N ASP A 98 9.05 18.27 6.67
CA ASP A 98 9.97 18.59 7.77
C ASP A 98 11.04 19.59 7.28
N LYS A 99 12.00 19.96 8.15
CA LYS A 99 13.24 20.59 7.70
C LYS A 99 14.02 19.56 6.88
N SER A 100 14.27 19.86 5.61
CA SER A 100 14.73 18.85 4.65
C SER A 100 15.87 19.36 3.77
N ARG A 101 16.66 18.42 3.21
CA ARG A 101 17.76 18.70 2.28
C ARG A 101 17.69 17.80 1.05
N LEU A 102 17.94 18.38 -0.12
CA LEU A 102 17.97 17.70 -1.40
C LEU A 102 19.30 17.95 -2.13
N LEU A 103 19.77 16.96 -2.88
CA LEU A 103 20.69 17.18 -3.99
C LEU A 103 19.89 17.29 -5.28
N ALA A 104 19.99 18.43 -5.96
CA ALA A 104 19.32 18.69 -7.22
C ALA A 104 20.30 18.53 -8.40
N PHE A 105 19.95 17.67 -9.35
CA PHE A 105 20.78 17.40 -10.53
C PHE A 105 20.15 18.02 -11.77
N PRO A 106 20.80 19.01 -12.41
CA PRO A 106 20.25 19.68 -13.57
C PRO A 106 20.25 18.77 -14.80
N ARG A 107 19.21 18.89 -15.63
CA ARG A 107 19.08 18.16 -16.90
C ARG A 107 20.27 18.36 -17.84
N SER A 108 20.83 19.57 -17.89
CA SER A 108 21.93 19.90 -18.79
C SER A 108 23.16 19.00 -18.62
N VAL A 109 23.42 18.48 -17.41
CA VAL A 109 24.55 17.56 -17.14
C VAL A 109 24.46 16.27 -17.94
N PHE A 110 23.25 15.83 -18.24
CA PHE A 110 23.00 14.56 -18.92
C PHE A 110 22.83 14.71 -20.43
N PHE A 111 22.30 15.85 -20.88
CA PHE A 111 21.86 16.03 -22.27
C PHE A 111 22.59 17.11 -23.05
N GLU A 112 23.28 18.04 -22.39
CA GLU A 112 23.96 19.18 -23.03
C GLU A 112 25.47 19.16 -22.78
N GLN A 113 25.91 18.64 -21.64
CA GLN A 113 27.31 18.58 -21.22
C GLN A 113 28.00 17.29 -21.69
N GLU A 114 29.29 17.38 -22.03
CA GLU A 114 30.11 16.25 -22.50
C GLU A 114 30.96 15.62 -21.38
N GLU A 115 31.07 16.28 -20.23
CA GLU A 115 31.95 15.87 -19.13
C GLU A 115 31.51 14.56 -18.45
N LEU A 116 30.22 14.22 -18.53
CA LEU A 116 29.69 12.95 -18.05
C LEU A 116 29.72 11.92 -19.18
N SER A 117 30.38 10.78 -18.94
CA SER A 117 30.55 9.74 -19.94
C SER A 117 29.21 9.20 -20.47
N ALA A 118 29.20 8.77 -21.74
CA ALA A 118 28.01 8.17 -22.35
C ALA A 118 27.54 6.92 -21.59
N GLU A 119 28.48 6.11 -21.09
CA GLU A 119 28.17 4.93 -20.27
C GLU A 119 27.49 5.31 -18.96
N ALA A 120 28.00 6.32 -18.25
CA ALA A 120 27.40 6.80 -17.00
C ALA A 120 25.98 7.35 -17.25
N LYS A 121 25.80 8.15 -18.31
CA LYS A 121 24.48 8.63 -18.73
C LYS A 121 23.52 7.47 -18.95
N VAL A 122 23.87 6.49 -19.79
CA VAL A 122 22.99 5.35 -20.09
C VAL A 122 22.66 4.56 -18.83
N ASN A 123 23.63 4.30 -17.95
CA ASN A 123 23.41 3.53 -16.73
C ASN A 123 22.48 4.25 -15.74
N ILE A 124 22.68 5.55 -15.52
CA ILE A 124 21.83 6.34 -14.63
C ILE A 124 20.42 6.46 -15.21
N LEU A 125 20.30 6.79 -16.50
CA LEU A 125 19.00 6.91 -17.16
C LEU A 125 18.23 5.58 -17.11
N ARG A 126 18.88 4.45 -17.37
CA ARG A 126 18.27 3.12 -17.24
C ARG A 126 17.76 2.84 -15.83
N ARG A 127 18.52 3.19 -14.79
CA ARG A 127 18.12 2.99 -13.38
C ARG A 127 16.94 3.89 -13.00
N LEU A 128 16.94 5.16 -13.41
CA LEU A 128 15.80 6.05 -13.22
C LEU A 128 14.56 5.54 -13.97
N THR A 129 14.70 5.07 -15.22
CA THR A 129 13.59 4.46 -15.97
C THR A 129 13.03 3.25 -15.25
N ASN A 130 13.87 2.37 -14.72
CA ASN A 130 13.41 1.22 -13.92
C ASN A 130 12.66 1.66 -12.65
N GLN A 131 13.07 2.78 -12.04
CA GLN A 131 12.35 3.37 -10.91
C GLN A 131 10.97 3.89 -11.33
N ILE A 132 10.87 4.59 -12.48
CA ILE A 132 9.59 5.02 -13.05
C ILE A 132 8.71 3.81 -13.34
N ILE A 133 9.25 2.77 -13.98
CA ILE A 133 8.51 1.52 -14.26
C ILE A 133 8.03 0.89 -12.95
N LYS A 134 8.85 0.85 -11.90
CA LYS A 134 8.45 0.34 -10.58
C LYS A 134 7.31 1.18 -9.99
N TYR A 135 7.40 2.50 -10.06
CA TYR A 135 6.36 3.41 -9.61
C TYR A 135 5.05 3.25 -10.43
N LEU A 136 5.15 3.27 -11.76
CA LEU A 136 4.02 3.11 -12.67
C LEU A 136 3.40 1.72 -12.58
N SER A 137 4.18 0.64 -12.52
CA SER A 137 3.64 -0.71 -12.35
C SER A 137 2.92 -0.87 -11.01
N HIS A 138 3.46 -0.28 -9.95
CA HIS A 138 2.81 -0.24 -8.65
C HIS A 138 1.53 0.62 -8.67
N ASN A 139 1.46 1.67 -9.49
CA ASN A 139 0.28 2.54 -9.62
C ASN A 139 -0.77 2.03 -10.63
N LEU A 140 -0.37 1.37 -11.71
CA LEU A 140 -1.24 0.73 -12.72
C LEU A 140 -1.91 -0.51 -12.12
N GLN A 141 -1.20 -1.28 -11.29
CA GLN A 141 -1.82 -2.32 -10.45
C GLN A 141 -2.67 -1.73 -9.31
N ARG A 142 -2.55 -0.42 -9.04
CA ARG A 142 -3.38 0.31 -8.09
C ARG A 142 -4.53 1.11 -8.69
N SER A 143 -4.73 1.15 -10.01
CA SER A 143 -5.96 1.76 -10.52
C SER A 143 -7.11 0.81 -10.27
N SER A 144 -8.05 1.18 -9.40
CA SER A 144 -9.20 0.34 -9.12
C SER A 144 -10.04 0.10 -10.38
N ALA A 145 -10.10 1.06 -11.30
CA ALA A 145 -10.74 0.88 -12.62
C ALA A 145 -10.09 -0.23 -13.46
N VAL A 146 -8.75 -0.35 -13.45
CA VAL A 146 -8.03 -1.43 -14.16
C VAL A 146 -8.24 -2.78 -13.47
N LEU A 147 -8.31 -2.80 -12.14
CA LEU A 147 -8.63 -4.03 -11.40
C LEU A 147 -10.05 -4.50 -11.71
N VAL A 148 -11.01 -3.56 -11.79
CA VAL A 148 -12.39 -3.84 -12.20
C VAL A 148 -12.45 -4.43 -13.60
N SER A 149 -11.76 -3.82 -14.57
CA SER A 149 -11.81 -4.27 -15.97
C SER A 149 -11.20 -5.67 -16.18
N ARG A 150 -10.31 -6.11 -15.28
CA ARG A 150 -9.72 -7.46 -15.29
C ARG A 150 -10.57 -8.52 -14.60
N GLY A 151 -11.57 -8.12 -13.83
CA GLY A 151 -12.45 -9.02 -13.09
C GLY A 151 -11.81 -9.70 -11.87
N GLU A 152 -12.64 -10.46 -11.15
CA GLU A 152 -12.20 -11.24 -10.00
C GLU A 152 -11.21 -12.34 -10.41
N ASN A 153 -10.14 -12.47 -9.64
CA ASN A 153 -9.11 -13.49 -9.85
C ASN A 153 -8.40 -13.80 -8.53
N VAL A 154 -7.32 -14.58 -8.56
CA VAL A 154 -6.61 -14.97 -7.34
C VAL A 154 -6.12 -13.79 -6.48
N LYS A 155 -5.82 -12.64 -7.09
CA LYS A 155 -5.37 -11.40 -6.43
C LYS A 155 -6.41 -10.29 -6.37
N VAL A 156 -7.59 -10.46 -6.95
CA VAL A 156 -8.62 -9.40 -6.98
C VAL A 156 -9.96 -9.98 -6.56
N GLU A 157 -10.58 -9.39 -5.54
CA GLU A 157 -11.90 -9.77 -5.04
C GLU A 157 -12.85 -8.57 -5.08
N PHE A 158 -14.06 -8.75 -5.57
CA PHE A 158 -15.13 -7.76 -5.54
C PHE A 158 -16.14 -8.09 -4.43
N LYS A 159 -16.63 -7.05 -3.76
CA LYS A 159 -17.74 -7.16 -2.82
C LYS A 159 -18.70 -6.01 -3.02
N ALA A 160 -19.95 -6.33 -3.33
CA ALA A 160 -20.98 -5.32 -3.59
C ALA A 160 -21.29 -4.44 -2.36
N SER A 161 -21.01 -4.94 -1.15
CA SER A 161 -21.37 -4.27 0.11
C SER A 161 -20.21 -4.26 1.09
N TYR A 162 -19.99 -3.10 1.71
CA TYR A 162 -19.11 -2.91 2.86
C TYR A 162 -19.81 -3.25 4.20
N ASN A 163 -21.04 -2.75 4.41
CA ASN A 163 -21.72 -2.83 5.71
C ASN A 163 -23.26 -2.95 5.63
N ARG A 164 -23.83 -3.34 4.48
CA ARG A 164 -25.29 -3.39 4.28
C ARG A 164 -25.95 -4.74 4.63
N SER A 165 -25.17 -5.77 4.92
CA SER A 165 -25.68 -7.08 5.30
C SER A 165 -25.05 -7.59 6.61
N PRO A 166 -25.84 -8.28 7.47
CA PRO A 166 -25.30 -9.01 8.60
C PRO A 166 -24.20 -9.97 8.13
N GLY A 167 -22.99 -9.83 8.69
CA GLY A 167 -21.84 -10.68 8.34
C GLY A 167 -20.93 -10.15 7.23
N ALA A 168 -21.23 -9.01 6.58
CA ALA A 168 -20.36 -8.43 5.55
C ALA A 168 -18.91 -8.23 6.06
N LYS A 169 -18.75 -7.69 7.27
CA LYS A 169 -17.43 -7.51 7.90
C LYS A 169 -16.70 -8.84 8.14
N ALA A 170 -17.42 -9.90 8.52
CA ALA A 170 -16.82 -11.23 8.69
C ALA A 170 -16.33 -11.80 7.36
N VAL A 171 -17.05 -11.58 6.26
CA VAL A 171 -16.61 -11.98 4.92
C VAL A 171 -15.34 -11.21 4.52
N ILE A 172 -15.29 -9.90 4.77
CA ILE A 172 -14.10 -9.08 4.50
C ILE A 172 -12.89 -9.61 5.28
N LEU A 173 -13.04 -9.87 6.59
CA LEU A 173 -11.96 -10.41 7.43
C LEU A 173 -11.39 -11.72 6.88
N ARG A 174 -12.27 -12.64 6.45
CA ARG A 174 -11.85 -13.92 5.86
C ARG A 174 -11.07 -13.72 4.57
N THR A 175 -11.48 -12.79 3.71
CA THR A 175 -10.76 -12.48 2.47
C THR A 175 -9.41 -11.82 2.75
N VAL A 176 -9.34 -10.88 3.70
CA VAL A 176 -8.08 -10.25 4.11
C VAL A 176 -7.11 -11.31 4.62
N ALA A 177 -7.54 -12.16 5.57
CA ALA A 177 -6.70 -13.26 6.05
C ALA A 177 -6.27 -14.21 4.92
N ALA A 178 -7.18 -14.55 4.00
CA ALA A 178 -6.86 -15.38 2.85
C ALA A 178 -5.76 -14.77 1.97
N MET A 179 -5.82 -13.47 1.69
CA MET A 179 -4.84 -12.76 0.89
C MET A 179 -3.48 -12.65 1.61
N LEU A 180 -3.47 -12.29 2.90
CA LEU A 180 -2.26 -12.25 3.73
C LEU A 180 -1.55 -13.61 3.76
N ASN A 181 -2.32 -14.70 3.86
CA ASN A 181 -1.79 -16.06 3.86
C ASN A 181 -1.33 -16.57 2.49
N SER A 182 -1.66 -15.86 1.41
CA SER A 182 -1.38 -16.24 0.02
C SER A 182 -0.36 -15.28 -0.60
N GLU A 183 -0.55 -14.89 -1.86
CA GLU A 183 0.31 -13.94 -2.59
C GLU A 183 -0.12 -12.47 -2.44
N GLY A 184 -0.96 -12.15 -1.46
CA GLY A 184 -1.55 -10.81 -1.31
C GLY A 184 -2.67 -10.57 -2.34
N GLY A 185 -3.04 -9.31 -2.51
CA GLY A 185 -4.08 -8.91 -3.46
C GLY A 185 -4.85 -7.67 -3.03
N SER A 186 -5.91 -7.37 -3.76
CA SER A 186 -6.79 -6.22 -3.56
C SER A 186 -8.24 -6.66 -3.43
N ILE A 187 -8.94 -6.07 -2.47
CA ILE A 187 -10.39 -6.23 -2.28
C ILE A 187 -11.04 -4.90 -2.62
N LEU A 188 -12.00 -4.90 -3.54
CA LEU A 188 -12.76 -3.71 -3.92
C LEU A 188 -14.20 -3.82 -3.41
N LEU A 189 -14.58 -2.90 -2.53
CA LEU A 189 -15.88 -2.82 -1.90
C LEU A 189 -16.76 -1.76 -2.60
N GLY A 190 -18.01 -2.12 -2.86
CA GLY A 190 -18.94 -1.32 -3.67
C GLY A 190 -18.98 -1.75 -5.14
N ILE A 191 -18.54 -2.98 -5.46
CA ILE A 191 -18.47 -3.52 -6.83
C ILE A 191 -19.14 -4.90 -6.86
N LYS A 192 -20.03 -5.14 -7.82
CA LYS A 192 -20.64 -6.46 -8.03
C LYS A 192 -19.64 -7.44 -8.65
N ASN A 193 -19.96 -8.74 -8.59
CA ASN A 193 -19.11 -9.80 -9.14
C ASN A 193 -18.94 -9.69 -10.67
N ASP A 194 -19.85 -9.02 -11.37
CA ASP A 194 -19.78 -8.73 -12.81
C ASP A 194 -18.95 -7.48 -13.15
N GLY A 195 -18.41 -6.79 -12.13
CA GLY A 195 -17.66 -5.55 -12.29
C GLY A 195 -18.52 -4.27 -12.29
N GLU A 196 -19.84 -4.37 -12.14
CA GLU A 196 -20.68 -3.18 -12.03
C GLU A 196 -20.34 -2.38 -10.75
N VAL A 197 -19.95 -1.11 -10.93
CA VAL A 197 -19.64 -0.21 -9.84
C VAL A 197 -20.94 0.32 -9.22
N LEU A 198 -21.25 -0.11 -8.00
CA LEU A 198 -22.38 0.37 -7.21
C LEU A 198 -22.04 1.63 -6.43
N GLY A 199 -20.81 1.68 -5.92
CA GLY A 199 -20.35 2.69 -4.99
C GLY A 199 -20.93 2.54 -3.58
N LEU A 200 -20.35 3.29 -2.65
CA LEU A 200 -20.77 3.41 -1.26
C LEU A 200 -21.59 4.70 -1.14
N ASN A 201 -22.90 4.63 -1.43
CA ASN A 201 -23.86 5.74 -1.46
C ASN A 201 -23.42 7.00 -0.68
N GLY A 202 -22.98 8.04 -1.40
CA GLY A 202 -22.91 9.42 -0.90
C GLY A 202 -22.07 9.66 0.35
N LEU A 203 -21.03 8.86 0.60
CA LEU A 203 -20.05 9.21 1.64
C LEU A 203 -19.33 10.50 1.21
N ASP A 204 -19.50 11.57 1.97
CA ASP A 204 -18.61 12.73 1.90
C ASP A 204 -17.20 12.35 2.39
N THR A 205 -16.22 13.23 2.19
CA THR A 205 -14.82 12.96 2.52
C THR A 205 -14.63 12.58 4.00
N GLU A 206 -15.33 13.26 4.92
CA GLU A 206 -15.26 12.93 6.36
C GLU A 206 -15.85 11.55 6.67
N SER A 207 -16.96 11.18 6.03
CA SER A 207 -17.57 9.85 6.19
C SER A 207 -16.71 8.74 5.58
N LEU A 208 -15.93 9.04 4.54
CA LEU A 208 -14.99 8.12 3.92
C LEU A 208 -13.80 7.84 4.84
N ASP A 209 -13.19 8.88 5.42
CA ASP A 209 -12.07 8.73 6.37
C ASP A 209 -12.49 7.97 7.63
N GLN A 210 -13.71 8.22 8.13
CA GLN A 210 -14.29 7.43 9.22
C GLN A 210 -14.51 5.97 8.81
N ALA A 211 -14.97 5.71 7.59
CA ALA A 211 -15.17 4.36 7.09
C ALA A 211 -13.85 3.59 6.95
N VAL A 212 -12.81 4.23 6.39
CA VAL A 212 -11.44 3.72 6.29
C VAL A 212 -10.90 3.40 7.68
N THR A 213 -10.94 4.38 8.59
CA THR A 213 -10.43 4.22 9.97
C THR A 213 -11.18 3.11 10.71
N SER A 214 -12.51 3.06 10.59
CA SER A 214 -13.31 2.01 11.22
C SER A 214 -13.00 0.62 10.68
N LEU A 215 -12.70 0.51 9.38
CA LEU A 215 -12.37 -0.77 8.74
C LEU A 215 -10.98 -1.24 9.16
N ILE A 216 -9.97 -0.36 9.13
CA ILE A 216 -8.62 -0.64 9.63
C ILE A 216 -8.69 -1.14 11.07
N ASN A 217 -9.34 -0.39 11.96
CA ASN A 217 -9.47 -0.76 13.36
C ASN A 217 -10.16 -2.11 13.55
N HIS A 218 -11.20 -2.40 12.76
CA HIS A 218 -11.90 -3.68 12.84
C HIS A 218 -11.03 -4.85 12.37
N ILE A 219 -10.26 -4.66 11.29
CA ILE A 219 -9.34 -5.68 10.78
C ILE A 219 -8.24 -5.95 11.80
N LEU A 220 -7.58 -4.92 12.32
CA LEU A 220 -6.47 -5.08 13.27
C LEU A 220 -6.92 -5.62 14.63
N ASP A 221 -8.12 -5.27 15.09
CA ASP A 221 -8.71 -5.85 16.31
C ASP A 221 -8.93 -7.37 16.18
N LYS A 222 -9.22 -7.86 14.96
CA LYS A 222 -9.61 -9.26 14.74
C LYS A 222 -8.50 -10.14 14.20
N LEU A 223 -7.60 -9.61 13.38
CA LEU A 223 -6.52 -10.38 12.76
C LEU A 223 -5.17 -10.18 13.44
N GLY A 224 -5.02 -9.17 14.31
CA GLY A 224 -3.75 -8.84 14.95
C GLY A 224 -3.21 -7.48 14.49
N LYS A 225 -2.62 -6.73 15.41
CA LYS A 225 -2.05 -5.40 15.14
C LYS A 225 -0.70 -5.48 14.43
N GLU A 226 0.00 -6.61 14.57
CA GLU A 226 1.26 -6.92 13.90
C GLU A 226 1.17 -6.95 12.37
N HIS A 227 -0.04 -6.94 11.81
CA HIS A 227 -0.29 -6.93 10.37
C HIS A 227 -0.61 -5.53 9.81
N CYS A 228 -0.48 -4.46 10.61
CA CYS A 228 -0.81 -3.10 10.17
C CYS A 228 -0.07 -2.68 8.91
N ASP A 229 1.22 -3.00 8.81
CA ASP A 229 2.06 -2.61 7.67
C ASP A 229 1.81 -3.46 6.41
N LEU A 230 0.95 -4.47 6.51
CA LEU A 230 0.60 -5.37 5.41
C LEU A 230 -0.76 -5.03 4.80
N ILE A 231 -1.50 -4.09 5.39
CA ILE A 231 -2.89 -3.82 5.06
C ILE A 231 -3.08 -2.32 4.86
N ASP A 232 -3.23 -1.91 3.60
CA ASP A 232 -3.57 -0.54 3.25
C ASP A 232 -5.07 -0.46 2.93
N VAL A 233 -5.78 0.49 3.54
CA VAL A 233 -7.19 0.76 3.25
C VAL A 233 -7.34 2.21 2.83
N TYR A 234 -8.00 2.44 1.71
CA TYR A 234 -8.26 3.78 1.20
C TYR A 234 -9.55 3.82 0.39
N GLY A 235 -10.12 5.01 0.27
CA GLY A 235 -11.21 5.27 -0.66
C GLY A 235 -10.69 5.61 -2.05
N ASP A 236 -11.40 5.16 -3.07
CA ASP A 236 -11.10 5.46 -4.47
C ASP A 236 -12.40 5.83 -5.20
N GLU A 237 -12.32 6.46 -6.37
CA GLU A 237 -13.47 6.87 -7.16
C GLU A 237 -13.43 6.25 -8.55
N ILE A 238 -14.52 5.58 -8.95
CA ILE A 238 -14.67 5.03 -10.30
C ILE A 238 -15.99 5.56 -10.88
N ASN A 239 -15.91 6.27 -12.00
CA ASN A 239 -17.08 6.82 -12.70
C ASN A 239 -18.00 7.66 -11.79
N GLY A 240 -17.43 8.52 -10.94
CA GLY A 240 -18.20 9.36 -10.01
C GLY A 240 -18.77 8.62 -8.79
N LYS A 241 -18.39 7.36 -8.59
CA LYS A 241 -18.86 6.52 -7.47
C LYS A 241 -17.70 6.16 -6.56
N THR A 242 -17.80 6.55 -5.29
CA THR A 242 -16.82 6.21 -4.26
C THR A 242 -16.87 4.72 -3.93
N ILE A 243 -15.71 4.08 -3.90
CA ILE A 243 -15.50 2.70 -3.45
C ILE A 243 -14.50 2.68 -2.28
N LEU A 244 -14.42 1.56 -1.57
CA LEU A 244 -13.31 1.30 -0.65
C LEU A 244 -12.43 0.20 -1.21
N ARG A 245 -11.12 0.37 -1.06
CA ARG A 245 -10.14 -0.62 -1.45
C ARG A 245 -9.29 -1.04 -0.26
N ILE A 246 -9.00 -2.33 -0.20
CA ILE A 246 -8.09 -2.94 0.77
C ILE A 246 -6.98 -3.62 -0.04
N ASP A 247 -5.74 -3.19 0.13
CA ASP A 247 -4.56 -3.86 -0.40
C ASP A 247 -3.89 -4.68 0.69
N CYS A 248 -3.58 -5.94 0.37
CA CYS A 248 -2.97 -6.90 1.27
C CYS A 248 -1.61 -7.35 0.72
N THR A 249 -0.56 -7.18 1.52
CA THR A 249 0.78 -7.72 1.26
C THR A 249 0.92 -9.10 1.91
N PRO A 250 1.57 -10.10 1.27
CA PRO A 250 1.80 -11.41 1.86
C PRO A 250 2.42 -11.32 3.26
N SER A 251 1.80 -11.99 4.24
CA SER A 251 2.37 -12.13 5.57
C SER A 251 3.52 -13.13 5.58
N LYS A 252 4.49 -12.86 6.46
CA LYS A 252 5.59 -13.77 6.80
C LYS A 252 5.21 -14.78 7.90
N VAL A 253 4.10 -14.57 8.58
CA VAL A 253 3.56 -15.48 9.61
C VAL A 253 2.09 -15.83 9.30
N PRO A 254 1.61 -17.01 9.72
CA PRO A 254 0.22 -17.42 9.49
C PRO A 254 -0.79 -16.47 10.17
N VAL A 255 -1.86 -16.14 9.46
CA VAL A 255 -2.96 -15.30 9.97
C VAL A 255 -4.22 -16.15 10.14
N PHE A 256 -4.80 -16.14 11.34
CA PHE A 256 -6.03 -16.86 11.64
C PHE A 256 -7.19 -15.89 11.88
N THR A 257 -8.36 -16.21 11.36
CA THR A 257 -9.57 -15.40 11.55
C THR A 257 -10.44 -15.98 12.66
N PRO A 258 -10.84 -15.20 13.68
CA PRO A 258 -11.79 -15.65 14.69
C PRO A 258 -13.21 -15.77 14.11
N VAL A 259 -13.84 -16.93 14.29
CA VAL A 259 -15.20 -17.23 13.87
C VAL A 259 -16.01 -17.65 15.10
N ALA A 260 -17.09 -16.91 15.39
CA ALA A 260 -17.94 -17.20 16.54
C ALA A 260 -18.69 -18.53 16.35
N LEU A 261 -18.64 -19.39 17.36
CA LEU A 261 -19.37 -20.65 17.37
C LEU A 261 -20.87 -20.42 17.59
N PRO A 262 -21.76 -21.22 16.96
CA PRO A 262 -23.19 -21.16 17.23
C PRO A 262 -23.45 -21.44 18.72
N GLN A 263 -24.17 -20.55 19.39
CA GLN A 263 -24.61 -20.84 20.76
C GLN A 263 -25.73 -21.89 20.70
N PRO A 264 -25.73 -22.91 21.59
CA PRO A 264 -26.83 -23.85 21.65
C PRO A 264 -28.14 -23.10 21.88
N ALA A 265 -29.14 -23.36 21.04
CA ALA A 265 -30.46 -22.77 21.20
C ALA A 265 -30.96 -23.09 22.62
N ALA A 266 -31.37 -22.06 23.37
CA ALA A 266 -31.95 -22.27 24.68
C ALA A 266 -33.22 -23.12 24.53
N ASN A 267 -33.13 -24.41 24.83
CA ASN A 267 -34.30 -25.28 24.98
C ASN A 267 -35.13 -24.77 26.15
N GLY A 268 -36.16 -23.97 25.86
CA GLY A 268 -37.04 -23.40 26.86
C GLY A 268 -38.34 -22.91 26.26
N LYS A 269 -39.43 -23.64 26.56
CA LYS A 269 -40.84 -23.35 26.28
C LYS A 269 -41.20 -21.85 26.34
N PRO A 270 -42.21 -21.39 25.58
CA PRO A 270 -42.66 -20.00 25.63
C PRO A 270 -43.16 -19.66 27.04
N LYS A 271 -42.38 -18.88 27.80
CA LYS A 271 -42.85 -18.29 29.07
C LYS A 271 -43.65 -17.04 28.78
N SER A 272 -44.95 -17.16 29.00
CA SER A 272 -45.88 -16.05 29.10
C SER A 272 -45.66 -15.24 30.38
N LYS A 273 -45.90 -13.93 30.24
CA LYS A 273 -46.10 -12.87 31.23
C LYS A 273 -44.89 -12.21 31.93
N LYS A 274 -44.81 -10.91 31.64
CA LYS A 274 -44.07 -9.80 32.25
C LYS A 274 -43.83 -9.93 33.76
N GLN A 275 -42.58 -9.72 34.18
CA GLN A 275 -42.25 -9.05 35.43
C GLN A 275 -41.06 -8.10 35.24
N LYS A 276 -41.24 -6.86 35.71
CA LYS A 276 -40.27 -5.75 35.69
C LYS A 276 -39.17 -6.04 36.73
N GLY A 277 -37.91 -5.90 36.29
CA GLY A 277 -36.71 -6.03 37.13
C GLY A 277 -35.52 -6.52 36.31
N LYS A 278 -34.96 -5.69 35.43
CA LYS A 278 -33.79 -6.06 34.60
C LYS A 278 -32.51 -6.12 35.46
N LYS A 279 -32.31 -7.21 36.20
CA LYS A 279 -30.94 -7.66 36.51
C LYS A 279 -30.31 -8.03 35.17
N LYS A 280 -29.23 -7.33 34.76
CA LYS A 280 -28.43 -7.70 33.57
C LYS A 280 -27.97 -9.15 33.80
N GLN A 281 -28.53 -10.10 33.07
CA GLN A 281 -28.00 -11.46 33.03
C GLN A 281 -26.53 -11.37 32.56
N PRO A 282 -25.60 -12.10 33.19
CA PRO A 282 -24.22 -12.16 32.71
C PRO A 282 -24.24 -12.68 31.26
N LYS A 283 -23.65 -11.92 30.33
CA LYS A 283 -23.51 -12.35 28.94
C LYS A 283 -22.65 -13.62 28.93
N VAL A 284 -23.20 -14.72 28.43
CA VAL A 284 -22.44 -15.94 28.18
C VAL A 284 -21.25 -15.58 27.27
N PRO A 285 -20.00 -15.93 27.63
CA PRO A 285 -18.84 -15.66 26.78
C PRO A 285 -19.05 -16.29 25.41
N ILE A 286 -18.87 -15.50 24.35
CA ILE A 286 -18.88 -16.02 22.98
C ILE A 286 -17.60 -16.82 22.78
N GLN A 287 -17.74 -18.10 22.43
CA GLN A 287 -16.61 -18.94 22.05
C GLN A 287 -16.27 -18.70 20.57
N TYR A 288 -14.98 -18.71 20.26
CA TYR A 288 -14.45 -18.51 18.92
C TYR A 288 -13.59 -19.70 18.51
N GLU A 289 -13.67 -20.06 17.24
CA GLU A 289 -12.73 -20.93 16.54
C GLU A 289 -11.82 -20.04 15.66
N TYR A 290 -10.53 -20.37 15.57
CA TYR A 290 -9.56 -19.63 14.77
C TYR A 290 -9.26 -20.40 13.49
N ILE A 291 -9.70 -19.86 12.36
CA ILE A 291 -9.67 -20.56 11.07
C ILE A 291 -8.63 -19.96 10.14
N PHE A 292 -7.81 -20.82 9.53
CA PHE A 292 -6.86 -20.45 8.49
C PHE A 292 -7.54 -20.42 7.11
N PHE A 293 -7.56 -19.25 6.48
CA PHE A 293 -8.06 -19.07 5.11
C PHE A 293 -6.90 -18.85 4.14
N ARG A 294 -7.06 -19.33 2.90
CA ARG A 294 -6.14 -19.07 1.77
C ARG A 294 -6.91 -18.86 0.46
N ARG A 295 -6.27 -18.24 -0.52
CA ARG A 295 -6.79 -18.11 -1.89
C ARG A 295 -6.53 -19.39 -2.69
N THR A 296 -7.56 -19.91 -3.35
CA THR A 296 -7.47 -20.94 -4.38
C THR A 296 -8.29 -20.47 -5.58
N GLY A 297 -7.62 -19.94 -6.61
CA GLY A 297 -8.32 -19.17 -7.64
C GLY A 297 -9.00 -17.93 -7.02
N PRO A 298 -10.19 -17.52 -7.49
CA PRO A 298 -10.92 -16.39 -6.92
C PRO A 298 -11.60 -16.70 -5.57
N SER A 299 -11.47 -17.92 -5.05
CA SER A 299 -12.21 -18.36 -3.86
C SER A 299 -11.34 -18.43 -2.61
N ASN A 300 -11.94 -18.07 -1.48
CA ASN A 300 -11.37 -18.32 -0.16
C ASN A 300 -11.65 -19.77 0.25
N THR A 301 -10.61 -20.50 0.65
CA THR A 301 -10.68 -21.91 1.03
C THR A 301 -10.02 -22.12 2.39
N THR A 302 -10.51 -23.10 3.14
CA THR A 302 -9.90 -23.58 4.39
C THR A 302 -9.17 -24.89 4.14
N LEU A 303 -8.18 -25.20 4.98
CA LEU A 303 -7.50 -26.49 4.98
C LEU A 303 -7.92 -27.29 6.20
N LYS A 304 -8.07 -28.61 6.04
CA LYS A 304 -8.22 -29.54 7.17
C LYS A 304 -6.86 -29.72 7.85
N ASN A 305 -6.85 -30.10 9.13
CA ASN A 305 -5.62 -30.26 9.93
C ASN A 305 -4.52 -31.07 9.22
N ARG A 306 -4.89 -32.16 8.52
CA ARG A 306 -3.95 -33.02 7.78
C ARG A 306 -3.14 -32.25 6.72
N ASP A 307 -3.78 -31.32 6.03
CA ASP A 307 -3.19 -30.59 4.90
C ASP A 307 -2.71 -29.18 5.31
N LEU A 308 -3.19 -28.68 6.47
CA LEU A 308 -2.81 -27.37 7.01
C LEU A 308 -1.33 -27.35 7.42
N VAL A 309 -0.86 -28.31 8.23
CA VAL A 309 0.53 -28.30 8.73
C VAL A 309 1.56 -28.35 7.60
N PRO A 310 1.45 -29.24 6.59
CA PRO A 310 2.36 -29.23 5.44
C PRO A 310 2.33 -27.91 4.67
N TYR A 311 1.13 -27.31 4.52
CA TYR A 311 1.00 -26.02 3.86
C TYR A 311 1.70 -24.90 4.64
N LEU A 312 1.51 -24.83 5.95
CA LEU A 312 2.12 -23.81 6.80
C LEU A 312 3.66 -23.90 6.76
N LYS A 313 4.21 -25.11 6.87
CA LYS A 313 5.66 -25.34 6.75
C LYS A 313 6.20 -24.84 5.42
N LYS A 314 5.53 -25.16 4.31
CA LYS A 314 5.97 -24.74 2.97
C LYS A 314 5.81 -23.24 2.73
N ARG A 315 4.68 -22.64 3.10
CA ARG A 315 4.35 -21.23 2.79
C ARG A 315 5.06 -20.24 3.70
N PHE A 316 5.28 -20.59 4.96
CA PHE A 316 5.87 -19.70 5.97
C PHE A 316 7.26 -20.13 6.42
N PHE A 317 7.85 -21.13 5.74
CA PHE A 317 9.19 -21.64 6.04
C PHE A 317 9.39 -21.99 7.51
N LEU A 318 8.37 -22.61 8.13
CA LEU A 318 8.45 -23.04 9.52
C LEU A 318 9.47 -24.19 9.64
N PRO A 319 10.27 -24.25 10.72
CA PRO A 319 11.21 -25.34 10.96
C PRO A 319 10.52 -26.71 10.92
N GLU A 320 11.20 -27.76 10.45
CA GLU A 320 10.61 -29.11 10.38
C GLU A 320 10.17 -29.64 11.75
N GLU A 321 10.85 -29.20 12.81
CA GLU A 321 10.57 -29.55 14.21
C GLU A 321 9.44 -28.72 14.85
N ALA A 322 8.88 -27.73 14.14
CA ALA A 322 7.79 -26.92 14.66
C ALA A 322 6.53 -27.78 14.88
N THR A 323 6.15 -27.96 16.15
CA THR A 323 4.86 -28.54 16.55
C THR A 323 3.78 -27.48 16.40
N VAL A 324 2.87 -27.68 15.45
CA VAL A 324 1.67 -26.84 15.32
C VAL A 324 0.62 -27.39 16.28
N THR A 325 0.49 -26.78 17.46
CA THR A 325 -0.64 -27.03 18.36
C THR A 325 -1.81 -26.19 17.87
N ILE A 326 -2.84 -26.83 17.31
CA ILE A 326 -4.07 -26.18 16.82
C ILE A 326 -5.10 -26.17 17.93
#